data_AF-A0A924CC80-F1
#
_entry.id   AF-A0A924CC80-F1
#
_cell.length_a   1.000
_cell.length_b   1.000
_cell.length_c   1.000
_cell.angle_alpha   90.00
_cell.angle_beta   90.00
_cell.angle_gamma   90.00
#
_symmetry.space_group_name_H-M   'P 1'
#
loop_
_entity.id
_entity.type
_entity.pdbx_description
1 polymer ?
#
loop_
_entity_poly.entity_id
_entity_poly.type
_entity_poly.pdbx_seq_one_letter_code
_entity_poly.pdbx_strand_id
1 'polypeptide(L)'
;MIKNALLAALVLLFSADAVAQHASPHAGGVFPMHTIAEGVWVEKLVGDPEVPDAEFVIRIHHDPGYFVLPHTHPRTENITVLSGEWALGMGARLDRSKLVA
;
A
#
# COMPACT_ATOMS: atom_id res chain seq x y z
N MET A 1 -22.54 -33.25 -34.88
CA MET A 1 -23.20 -31.96 -35.14
C MET A 1 -23.55 -31.30 -33.81
N ILE A 2 -22.78 -30.26 -33.47
CA ILE A 2 -23.13 -29.09 -32.62
C ILE A 2 -23.78 -29.36 -31.24
N LYS A 3 -23.04 -29.88 -30.23
CA LYS A 3 -23.53 -29.84 -28.83
C LYS A 3 -22.54 -29.35 -27.76
N ASN A 4 -21.24 -29.25 -28.05
CA ASN A 4 -20.26 -28.89 -27.00
C ASN A 4 -19.70 -27.46 -27.11
N ALA A 5 -20.22 -26.64 -28.04
CA ALA A 5 -19.77 -25.26 -28.22
C ALA A 5 -20.40 -24.26 -27.22
N LEU A 6 -21.36 -24.67 -26.39
CA LEU A 6 -22.07 -23.76 -25.49
C LEU A 6 -21.33 -23.44 -24.18
N LEU A 7 -20.32 -24.22 -23.78
CA LEU A 7 -19.64 -23.98 -22.51
C LEU A 7 -18.58 -22.87 -22.56
N ALA A 8 -18.09 -22.51 -23.74
CA ALA A 8 -17.03 -21.51 -23.88
C ALA A 8 -17.54 -20.06 -23.78
N ALA A 9 -18.85 -19.82 -23.91
CA ALA A 9 -19.41 -18.48 -23.94
C ALA A 9 -19.81 -17.91 -22.57
N LEU A 10 -19.90 -18.73 -21.52
CA LEU A 10 -20.40 -18.29 -20.21
C LEU A 10 -19.30 -17.77 -19.26
N VAL A 11 -18.03 -18.01 -19.55
CA VAL A 11 -16.90 -17.61 -18.65
C VAL A 11 -16.41 -16.17 -18.92
N LEU A 12 -16.90 -15.50 -19.97
CA LEU A 12 -16.43 -14.17 -20.37
C LEU A 12 -17.15 -12.98 -19.70
N LEU A 13 -18.01 -13.20 -18.69
CA LEU A 13 -18.84 -12.14 -18.09
C LEU A 13 -18.54 -11.80 -16.63
N PHE A 14 -17.49 -12.36 -16.03
CA PHE A 14 -16.98 -11.89 -14.73
C PHE A 14 -15.73 -11.03 -14.91
N SER A 15 -15.85 -9.96 -15.71
CA SER A 15 -14.95 -8.82 -15.55
C SER A 15 -15.39 -8.14 -14.25
N ALA A 16 -14.73 -8.47 -13.13
CA ALA A 16 -14.86 -7.64 -11.95
C ALA A 16 -14.34 -6.25 -12.34
N ASP A 17 -15.24 -5.31 -12.57
CA ASP A 17 -14.87 -3.91 -12.68
C ASP A 17 -14.08 -3.59 -11.41
N ALA A 18 -12.82 -3.19 -11.57
CA ALA A 18 -12.03 -2.65 -10.48
C ALA A 18 -12.68 -1.32 -10.08
N VAL A 19 -13.69 -1.39 -9.22
CA VAL A 19 -14.28 -0.21 -8.60
C VAL A 19 -13.21 0.35 -7.67
N ALA A 20 -12.64 1.51 -8.04
CA ALA A 20 -11.76 2.24 -7.16
C ALA A 20 -12.45 2.44 -5.81
N GLN A 21 -11.79 2.03 -4.73
CA GLN A 21 -12.28 2.29 -3.39
C GLN A 21 -12.49 3.80 -3.23
N HIS A 22 -13.59 4.20 -2.60
CA HIS A 22 -13.95 5.60 -2.43
C HIS A 22 -12.81 6.32 -1.71
N ALA A 23 -12.08 7.18 -2.43
CA ALA A 23 -11.01 7.97 -1.83
C ALA A 23 -11.66 9.00 -0.90
N SER A 24 -11.45 8.87 0.41
CA SER A 24 -11.83 9.93 1.35
C SER A 24 -11.03 11.20 0.99
N PRO A 25 -11.69 12.34 0.69
CA PRO A 25 -10.99 13.56 0.35
C PRO A 25 -10.18 14.03 1.56
N HIS A 26 -8.86 13.89 1.48
CA HIS A 26 -7.91 14.36 2.50
C HIS A 26 -7.71 15.87 2.35
N ALA A 27 -8.69 16.66 2.77
CA ALA A 27 -8.58 18.12 2.81
C ALA A 27 -8.38 18.57 4.27
N GLY A 28 -7.14 18.96 4.59
CA GLY A 28 -6.74 19.76 5.77
C GLY A 28 -7.55 19.54 7.06
N GLY A 29 -7.20 18.51 7.84
CA GLY A 29 -7.81 18.22 9.14
C GLY A 29 -6.83 17.61 10.13
N VAL A 30 -7.25 17.46 11.39
CA VAL A 30 -6.59 16.60 12.38
C VAL A 30 -7.01 15.17 12.08
N PHE A 31 -6.06 14.30 11.75
CA PHE A 31 -6.33 12.90 11.45
C PHE A 31 -5.99 12.02 12.66
N PRO A 32 -6.82 11.02 12.99
CA PRO A 32 -6.48 10.08 14.04
C PRO A 32 -5.28 9.24 13.59
N MET A 33 -4.21 9.28 14.38
CA MET A 33 -3.05 8.42 14.19
C MET A 33 -3.29 7.05 14.82
N HIS A 34 -2.89 5.99 14.13
CA HIS A 34 -3.02 4.60 14.57
C HIS A 34 -1.64 3.96 14.71
N THR A 35 -1.43 3.22 15.80
CA THR A 35 -0.20 2.45 15.99
C THR A 35 -0.20 1.22 15.08
N ILE A 36 0.92 0.92 14.43
CA ILE A 36 1.14 -0.32 13.67
C ILE A 36 2.33 -1.14 14.19
N ALA A 37 3.17 -0.50 14.99
CA ALA A 37 4.24 -1.10 15.77
C ALA A 37 4.52 -0.16 16.95
N GLU A 38 5.21 -0.66 17.98
CA GLU A 38 5.63 0.17 19.10
C GLU A 38 6.44 1.37 18.58
N GLY A 39 5.98 2.59 18.88
CA GLY A 39 6.64 3.82 18.44
C GLY A 39 6.39 4.22 16.97
N VAL A 40 5.51 3.51 16.24
CA VAL A 40 5.20 3.81 14.84
C VAL A 40 3.71 4.08 14.68
N TRP A 41 3.41 5.31 14.28
CA TRP A 41 2.04 5.78 14.05
C TRP A 41 1.82 6.17 12.59
N VAL A 42 0.66 5.81 12.06
CA VAL A 42 0.28 6.08 10.68
C VAL A 42 -1.17 6.55 10.60
N GLU A 43 -1.48 7.27 9.54
CA GLU A 43 -2.84 7.62 9.17
C GLU A 43 -3.44 6.51 8.31
N LYS A 44 -4.63 5.99 8.67
CA LYS A 44 -5.33 4.99 7.85
C LYS A 44 -6.20 5.70 6.83
N LEU A 45 -5.97 5.43 5.54
CA LEU A 45 -6.74 6.03 4.45
C LEU A 45 -7.83 5.07 3.95
N VAL A 46 -7.45 3.80 3.72
CA VAL A 46 -8.34 2.76 3.21
C VAL A 46 -7.97 1.40 3.81
N GLY A 47 -8.97 0.57 4.12
CA GLY A 47 -8.76 -0.78 4.65
C GLY A 47 -8.19 -0.80 6.07
N ASP A 48 -7.75 -1.99 6.51
CA ASP A 48 -7.13 -2.17 7.82
C ASP A 48 -5.82 -3.00 7.70
N PRO A 49 -4.66 -2.45 8.07
CA PRO A 49 -3.38 -3.15 8.00
C PRO A 49 -3.25 -4.33 8.99
N GLU A 50 -4.11 -4.41 10.01
CA GLU A 50 -4.09 -5.52 10.97
C GLU A 50 -4.81 -6.77 10.45
N VAL A 51 -5.60 -6.63 9.37
CA VAL A 51 -6.28 -7.76 8.74
C VAL A 51 -5.30 -8.48 7.80
N PRO A 52 -4.96 -9.75 8.07
CA PRO A 52 -4.07 -10.51 7.20
C PRO A 52 -4.62 -10.56 5.77
N ASP A 53 -3.72 -10.46 4.79
CA ASP A 53 -4.02 -10.57 3.36
C ASP A 53 -4.95 -9.49 2.75
N ALA A 54 -5.46 -8.53 3.54
CA ALA A 54 -6.27 -7.44 3.03
C ALA A 54 -5.41 -6.29 2.44
N GLU A 55 -5.83 -5.72 1.32
CA GLU A 55 -5.25 -4.48 0.80
C GLU A 55 -5.63 -3.29 1.69
N PHE A 56 -4.67 -2.39 1.89
CA PHE A 56 -4.86 -1.18 2.66
C PHE A 56 -4.00 -0.05 2.09
N VAL A 57 -4.40 1.18 2.41
CA VAL A 57 -3.63 2.38 2.11
C VAL A 57 -3.46 3.15 3.42
N ILE A 58 -2.22 3.41 3.77
CA ILE A 58 -1.84 4.26 4.90
C ILE A 58 -1.06 5.46 4.40
N ARG A 59 -1.03 6.52 5.20
CA ARG A 59 -0.12 7.64 5.01
C ARG A 59 0.84 7.71 6.18
N ILE A 60 2.11 7.80 5.84
CA ILE A 60 3.22 7.88 6.78
C ILE A 60 3.73 9.32 6.77
N HIS A 61 3.87 9.89 7.96
CA HIS A 61 4.41 11.22 8.18
C HIS A 61 5.78 11.07 8.83
N HIS A 62 6.84 11.46 8.13
CA HIS A 62 8.21 11.35 8.61
C HIS A 62 8.86 12.73 8.69
N ASP A 63 9.52 12.98 9.83
CA ASP A 63 10.40 14.14 9.98
C ASP A 63 11.69 13.95 9.16
N PRO A 64 12.34 15.05 8.74
CA PRO A 64 13.62 14.97 8.04
C PRO A 64 14.67 14.13 8.79
N GLY A 65 15.30 13.20 8.09
CA GLY A 65 16.34 12.31 8.64
C GLY A 65 15.81 11.05 9.34
N TYR A 66 14.50 10.83 9.35
CA TYR A 66 13.91 9.57 9.82
C TYR A 66 14.28 8.41 8.89
N PHE A 67 14.59 7.25 9.46
CA PHE A 67 14.84 6.01 8.73
C PHE A 67 13.88 4.93 9.19
N VAL A 68 13.13 4.37 8.24
CA VAL A 68 12.50 3.07 8.45
C VAL A 68 13.60 2.02 8.35
N LEU A 69 13.83 1.29 9.44
CA LEU A 69 14.89 0.28 9.47
C LEU A 69 14.57 -0.86 8.48
N PRO A 70 15.59 -1.55 7.94
CA PRO A 70 15.38 -2.62 6.98
C PRO A 70 14.39 -3.69 7.48
N HIS A 71 13.39 -3.97 6.67
CA HIS A 71 12.35 -4.99 6.92
C HIS A 71 11.85 -5.55 5.58
N THR A 72 10.94 -6.52 5.64
CA THR A 72 10.37 -7.18 4.45
C THR A 72 8.86 -7.31 4.57
N HIS A 73 8.16 -7.24 3.44
CA HIS A 73 6.74 -7.50 3.36
C HIS A 73 6.46 -8.80 2.58
N PRO A 74 5.40 -9.54 2.91
CA PRO A 74 4.96 -10.68 2.12
C PRO A 74 4.27 -10.25 0.81
N ARG A 75 3.96 -8.97 0.66
CA ARG A 75 3.29 -8.37 -0.50
C ARG A 75 4.05 -7.16 -1.02
N THR A 76 3.74 -6.75 -2.24
CA THR A 76 4.31 -5.56 -2.87
C THR A 76 3.88 -4.30 -2.12
N GLU A 77 4.85 -3.47 -1.77
CA GLU A 77 4.62 -2.13 -1.27
C GLU A 77 4.65 -1.14 -2.45
N ASN A 78 3.63 -0.29 -2.55
CA ASN A 78 3.58 0.79 -3.51
C ASN A 78 3.69 2.11 -2.77
N ILE A 79 4.70 2.91 -3.11
CA ILE A 79 4.98 4.20 -2.47
C ILE A 79 4.67 5.34 -3.43
N THR A 80 3.90 6.30 -2.94
CA THR A 80 3.68 7.58 -3.60
C THR A 80 4.20 8.69 -2.68
N VAL A 81 5.19 9.44 -3.16
CA VAL A 81 5.74 10.59 -2.42
C VAL A 81 4.82 11.79 -2.63
N LEU A 82 4.20 12.28 -1.56
CA LEU A 82 3.31 13.43 -1.61
C LEU A 82 4.06 14.76 -1.45
N SER A 83 5.13 14.78 -0.65
CA SER A 83 5.96 15.95 -0.39
C SER A 83 7.34 15.54 0.14
N GLY A 84 8.33 16.42 -0.02
CA GLY A 84 9.69 16.24 0.50
C GLY A 84 10.61 15.43 -0.42
N GLU A 85 11.69 14.94 0.17
CA GLU A 85 12.66 14.05 -0.48
C GLU A 85 12.55 12.66 0.17
N TRP A 86 12.63 11.63 -0.66
CA TRP A 86 12.54 10.24 -0.24
C TRP A 86 13.59 9.44 -1.00
N ALA A 87 14.16 8.43 -0.33
CA ALA A 87 15.11 7.51 -0.95
C ALA A 87 14.91 6.10 -0.41
N LEU A 88 15.16 5.10 -1.25
CA LEU A 88 15.08 3.69 -0.92
C LEU A 88 16.46 3.04 -0.97
N GLY A 89 16.76 2.19 0.02
CA GLY A 89 17.93 1.33 0.00
C GLY A 89 17.54 -0.11 0.33
N MET A 90 18.17 -1.08 -0.35
CA MET A 90 17.91 -2.50 -0.14
C MET A 90 19.07 -3.19 0.60
N GLY A 91 18.76 -4.12 1.49
CA GLY A 91 19.72 -4.95 2.20
C GLY A 91 19.32 -5.25 3.64
N ALA A 92 20.07 -6.12 4.31
CA ALA A 92 19.77 -6.55 5.68
C ALA A 92 20.18 -5.52 6.76
N ARG A 93 20.88 -4.45 6.40
CA ARG A 93 21.36 -3.41 7.33
C ARG A 93 21.22 -2.04 6.67
N LEU A 94 21.05 -1.01 7.50
CA LEU A 94 21.07 0.38 7.03
C LEU A 94 22.45 0.71 6.46
N ASP A 95 22.50 0.97 5.17
CA ASP A 95 23.70 1.38 4.43
C ASP A 95 23.35 2.59 3.57
N ARG A 96 23.82 3.76 4.01
CA ARG A 96 23.51 5.04 3.35
C ARG A 96 24.10 5.13 1.94
N SER A 97 25.12 4.34 1.62
CA SER A 97 25.72 4.32 0.28
C SER A 97 24.83 3.63 -0.77
N LYS A 98 23.78 2.94 -0.32
CA LYS A 98 22.83 2.21 -1.18
C LYS A 98 21.49 2.92 -1.37
N LEU A 99 21.34 4.13 -0.83
CA LEU A 99 20.12 4.90 -1.00
C LEU A 99 20.03 5.43 -2.44
N VAL A 100 18.86 5.27 -3.03
CA VAL A 100 18.50 5.76 -4.37
C VAL A 100 17.22 6.58 -4.22
N ALA A 101 17.25 7.82 -4.71
CA ALA A 101 16.09 8.71 -4.75
C ALA A 101 15.12 8.32 -5.88
#